data_AF-A0A8J5TSE4-F1
#
_entry.id   AF-A0A8J5TSE4-F1
#
_cell.length_a   1.000
_cell.length_b   1.000
_cell.length_c   1.000
_cell.angle_alpha   90.00
_cell.angle_beta   90.00
_cell.angle_gamma   90.00
#
_symmetry.space_group_name_H-M   'P 1'
#
loop_
_entity.id
_entity.type
_entity.pdbx_description
1 polymer ?
#
loop_
_entity_poly.entity_id
_entity_poly.type
_entity_poly.pdbx_seq_one_letter_code
_entity_poly.pdbx_strand_id
1 'polypeptide(L)'
;MAEKGKVVSSEKVQGAQDLTPGSDSDAPVVAVLQETPKRSWKSYIWDTFDKSPEERKFLFKLDATLMTLASLGYFIKYLDQVNINNAFVSGMKEDMNLFGNELNYMQTCWTVGYVIGEIPSNMLLTRIRPSIWIPACEVTWSVLTILLTKCTNATQLYVLRFFIGLAESTFYPGMQYIVGSWYRKDELAKRSCLFHAMGNVGSMVSGYLMAGSHNLDGVHGYHGWQWLFITNTVVSLPIAIAGFFFLPDLPEITRAWYFTPEDIALAKKRMELEGRAQRSPYTKAKFKKIFTSWHIYTLVLLYILFNNGNGGNSQPAFPLWLKSEGYSIRDVNLYPTIVEVISVITTLIYAWTSDSLFRGARWPAIVFSGLVKIIAYVGLTVWKVPTPFTWSVA
;
A
#
# COMPACT_ATOMS: atom_id res chain seq x y z
N MET A 1 37.73 -6.11 -53.79
CA MET A 1 38.18 -4.86 -53.13
C MET A 1 36.99 -4.37 -52.31
N ALA A 2 36.74 -4.87 -51.10
CA ALA A 2 37.46 -4.65 -49.84
C ALA A 2 37.39 -3.19 -49.37
N GLU A 3 36.44 -2.87 -48.48
CA GLU A 3 36.75 -2.08 -47.28
C GLU A 3 35.72 -2.30 -46.16
N LYS A 4 36.25 -2.64 -44.98
CA LYS A 4 35.54 -2.87 -43.72
C LYS A 4 35.41 -1.54 -42.97
N GLY A 5 34.20 -1.17 -42.55
CA GLY A 5 33.93 -0.02 -41.67
C GLY A 5 33.71 -0.45 -40.22
N LYS A 6 34.58 0.05 -39.33
CA LYS A 6 34.81 -0.32 -37.92
C LYS A 6 33.58 -0.24 -36.98
N VAL A 7 33.53 -1.25 -36.10
CA VAL A 7 32.90 -1.22 -34.77
C VAL A 7 33.70 -0.27 -33.88
N VAL A 8 33.03 0.74 -33.29
CA VAL A 8 33.64 1.66 -32.31
C VAL A 8 33.43 1.07 -30.91
N SER A 9 34.54 0.84 -30.23
CA SER A 9 34.65 0.30 -28.88
C SER A 9 34.22 1.31 -27.82
N SER A 10 33.59 0.80 -26.75
CA SER A 10 33.29 1.48 -25.50
C SER A 10 34.52 2.16 -24.87
N GLU A 11 34.49 3.48 -24.77
CA GLU A 11 35.37 4.23 -23.88
C GLU A 11 34.95 4.01 -22.42
N LYS A 12 35.84 3.37 -21.66
CA LYS A 12 35.82 3.33 -20.21
C LYS A 12 36.04 4.74 -19.68
N VAL A 13 35.07 5.30 -18.97
CA VAL A 13 35.30 6.47 -18.12
C VAL A 13 36.09 6.00 -16.90
N GLN A 14 37.41 6.19 -16.97
CA GLN A 14 38.33 6.13 -15.84
C GLN A 14 38.03 7.31 -14.90
N GLY A 15 37.58 6.98 -13.69
CA GLY A 15 37.33 7.92 -12.61
C GLY A 15 37.13 7.16 -11.30
N ALA A 16 38.05 6.27 -10.97
CA ALA A 16 38.08 5.53 -9.72
C ALA A 16 39.53 5.41 -9.24
N GLN A 17 40.01 6.45 -8.58
CA GLN A 17 41.16 6.37 -7.68
C GLN A 17 40.85 7.16 -6.40
N ASP A 18 41.27 6.56 -5.29
CA ASP A 18 41.27 7.04 -3.91
C ASP A 18 40.01 6.80 -3.06
N LEU A 19 39.76 5.52 -2.79
CA LEU A 19 39.22 5.09 -1.50
C LEU A 19 40.36 4.43 -0.71
N THR A 20 40.75 5.08 0.38
CA THR A 20 41.64 4.53 1.42
C THR A 20 41.16 3.14 1.86
N PRO A 21 42.04 2.16 2.11
CA PRO A 21 41.61 0.84 2.55
C PRO A 21 40.98 0.94 3.94
N GLY A 22 39.67 0.74 3.99
CA GLY A 22 38.91 0.55 5.23
C GLY A 22 39.40 -0.70 5.96
N SER A 23 39.30 -0.65 7.29
CA SER A 23 39.72 -1.68 8.24
C SER A 23 39.35 -3.11 7.83
N ASP A 24 40.20 -4.08 8.21
CA ASP A 24 40.09 -5.54 7.98
C ASP A 24 38.73 -6.18 8.36
N SER A 25 37.82 -5.44 9.01
CA SER A 25 36.44 -5.85 9.32
C SER A 25 35.49 -5.91 8.11
N ASP A 26 35.78 -5.21 7.01
CA ASP A 26 34.84 -5.10 5.88
C ASP A 26 35.02 -6.18 4.81
N ALA A 27 36.15 -6.89 4.82
CA ALA A 27 36.53 -7.90 3.83
C ALA A 27 35.51 -9.07 3.67
N PRO A 28 34.94 -9.67 4.73
CA PRO A 28 33.99 -10.77 4.57
C PRO A 28 32.66 -10.30 3.97
N VAL A 29 32.20 -9.08 4.27
CA VAL A 29 30.92 -8.56 3.79
C VAL A 29 30.98 -8.13 2.32
N VAL A 30 32.17 -7.70 1.81
CA VAL A 30 32.33 -7.38 0.37
C VAL A 30 32.17 -8.66 -0.47
N ALA A 31 32.74 -9.79 -0.01
CA ALA A 31 32.76 -11.05 -0.77
C ALA A 31 31.35 -11.64 -1.02
N VAL A 32 30.37 -11.26 -0.21
CA VAL A 32 28.99 -11.79 -0.23
C VAL A 32 28.10 -11.06 -1.24
N LEU A 33 28.46 -9.85 -1.66
CA LEU A 33 27.64 -8.98 -2.50
C LEU A 33 28.01 -9.16 -3.98
N GLN A 34 27.17 -9.86 -4.74
CA GLN A 34 27.30 -9.88 -6.20
C GLN A 34 26.84 -8.54 -6.80
N GLU A 35 27.70 -7.88 -7.57
CA GLU A 35 27.39 -6.60 -8.26
C GLU A 35 26.19 -6.70 -9.22
N THR A 36 25.96 -7.88 -9.80
CA THR A 36 24.79 -8.18 -10.63
C THR A 36 24.28 -9.60 -10.38
N PRO A 37 23.03 -9.81 -9.94
CA PRO A 37 22.50 -11.15 -9.73
C PRO A 37 22.41 -11.89 -11.08
N LYS A 38 22.99 -13.10 -11.14
CA LYS A 38 22.81 -14.00 -12.30
C LYS A 38 21.35 -14.41 -12.35
N ARG A 39 20.58 -13.90 -13.32
CA ARG A 39 19.15 -14.20 -13.47
C ARG A 39 18.94 -15.66 -13.90
N SER A 40 18.56 -16.51 -12.96
CA SER A 40 18.06 -17.86 -13.21
C SER A 40 16.54 -17.82 -13.43
N TRP A 41 15.97 -18.88 -14.01
CA TRP A 41 14.50 -19.02 -14.10
C TRP A 41 13.81 -18.93 -12.72
N LYS A 42 14.53 -19.28 -11.65
CA LYS A 42 14.08 -19.16 -10.26
C LYS A 42 13.90 -17.70 -9.80
N SER A 43 14.67 -16.73 -10.33
CA SER A 43 14.42 -15.30 -10.06
C SER A 43 13.08 -14.82 -10.58
N TYR A 44 12.53 -15.43 -11.63
CA TYR A 44 11.20 -15.04 -12.11
C TYR A 44 10.11 -15.39 -11.08
N ILE A 45 10.29 -16.44 -10.29
CA ILE A 45 9.36 -16.81 -9.21
C ILE A 45 9.55 -15.89 -8.00
N TRP A 46 10.79 -15.75 -7.50
CA TRP A 46 11.11 -14.88 -6.37
C TRP A 46 12.58 -14.46 -6.39
N ASP A 47 12.86 -13.16 -6.24
CA ASP A 47 14.21 -12.59 -6.44
C ASP A 47 15.22 -13.06 -5.40
N THR A 48 14.75 -13.58 -4.26
CA THR A 48 15.60 -14.05 -3.16
C THR A 48 16.32 -15.38 -3.49
N PHE A 49 15.88 -16.12 -4.52
CA PHE A 49 16.47 -17.43 -4.84
C PHE A 49 17.81 -17.38 -5.59
N ASP A 50 18.17 -16.25 -6.16
CA ASP A 50 19.45 -16.07 -6.87
C ASP A 50 20.52 -15.40 -6.00
N LYS A 51 20.19 -15.08 -4.75
CA LYS A 51 21.06 -14.40 -3.78
C LYS A 51 21.82 -15.38 -2.90
N SER A 52 22.93 -14.92 -2.31
CA SER A 52 23.78 -15.72 -1.42
C SER A 52 22.97 -16.25 -0.22
N PRO A 53 23.38 -17.37 0.42
CA PRO A 53 22.63 -17.93 1.56
C PRO A 53 22.45 -16.94 2.71
N GLU A 54 23.44 -16.09 2.96
CA GLU A 54 23.42 -15.04 3.98
C GLU A 54 22.42 -13.94 3.61
N GLU A 55 22.47 -13.42 2.38
CA GLU A 55 21.54 -12.40 1.89
C GLU A 55 20.10 -12.92 1.85
N ARG A 56 19.90 -14.21 1.53
CA ARG A 56 18.59 -14.87 1.58
C ARG A 56 18.03 -14.95 2.99
N LYS A 57 18.85 -15.33 3.98
CA LYS A 57 18.44 -15.41 5.38
C LYS A 57 18.06 -14.02 5.90
N PHE A 58 18.85 -13.01 5.56
CA PHE A 58 18.57 -11.61 5.89
C PHE A 58 17.24 -11.14 5.28
N LEU A 59 17.03 -11.35 3.98
CA LEU A 59 15.80 -10.97 3.29
C LEU A 59 14.58 -11.71 3.82
N PHE A 60 14.71 -12.99 4.20
CA PHE A 60 13.63 -13.73 4.83
C PHE A 60 13.21 -13.11 6.17
N LYS A 61 14.18 -12.68 7.01
CA LYS A 61 13.86 -11.98 8.26
C LYS A 61 13.14 -10.65 8.00
N LEU A 62 13.59 -9.87 7.01
CA LEU A 62 12.92 -8.63 6.62
C LEU A 62 11.50 -8.88 6.10
N ASP A 63 11.34 -9.85 5.21
CA ASP A 63 10.04 -10.19 4.63
C ASP A 63 9.07 -10.68 5.71
N ALA A 64 9.53 -11.56 6.61
CA ALA A 64 8.73 -12.10 7.70
C ALA A 64 8.28 -11.03 8.72
N THR A 65 9.05 -9.95 8.89
CA THR A 65 8.77 -8.90 9.87
C THR A 65 8.16 -7.66 9.22
N LEU A 66 8.98 -6.90 8.49
CA LEU A 66 8.60 -5.64 7.85
C LEU A 66 7.51 -5.84 6.80
N MET A 67 7.69 -6.77 5.86
CA MET A 67 6.71 -6.94 4.77
C MET A 67 5.40 -7.54 5.26
N THR A 68 5.43 -8.48 6.20
CA THR A 68 4.23 -9.03 6.84
C THR A 68 3.46 -7.94 7.57
N LEU A 69 4.11 -7.12 8.41
CA LEU A 69 3.43 -6.02 9.11
C LEU A 69 2.90 -4.96 8.16
N ALA A 70 3.68 -4.59 7.14
CA ALA A 70 3.25 -3.67 6.09
C ALA A 70 1.96 -4.16 5.43
N SER A 71 1.98 -5.43 5.02
CA SER A 71 0.88 -6.11 4.35
C SER A 71 -0.36 -6.21 5.23
N LEU A 72 -0.21 -6.62 6.49
CA LEU A 72 -1.31 -6.73 7.46
C LEU A 72 -1.92 -5.36 7.80
N GLY A 73 -1.09 -4.33 7.99
CA GLY A 73 -1.59 -2.98 8.24
C GLY A 73 -2.31 -2.39 7.03
N TYR A 74 -1.83 -2.64 5.80
CA TYR A 74 -2.53 -2.21 4.59
C TYR A 74 -3.85 -2.97 4.39
N PHE A 75 -3.86 -4.27 4.66
CA PHE A 75 -5.06 -5.10 4.69
C PHE A 75 -6.12 -4.54 5.65
N ILE A 76 -5.76 -4.25 6.89
CA ILE A 76 -6.65 -3.69 7.91
C ILE A 76 -7.23 -2.33 7.48
N LYS A 77 -6.42 -1.48 6.87
CA LYS A 77 -6.87 -0.14 6.45
C LYS A 77 -7.91 -0.19 5.36
N TYR A 78 -7.66 -1.00 4.33
CA TYR A 78 -8.65 -1.21 3.28
C TYR A 78 -9.92 -1.86 3.83
N LEU A 79 -9.77 -2.80 4.77
CA LEU A 79 -10.89 -3.40 5.47
C LEU A 79 -11.76 -2.35 6.18
N ASP A 80 -11.16 -1.40 6.91
CA ASP A 80 -11.91 -0.31 7.58
C ASP A 80 -12.53 0.70 6.59
N GLN A 81 -11.80 1.09 5.56
CA GLN A 81 -12.31 2.01 4.53
C GLN A 81 -13.50 1.42 3.77
N VAL A 82 -13.56 0.10 3.59
CA VAL A 82 -14.71 -0.56 2.99
C VAL A 82 -15.82 -0.81 4.01
N ASN A 83 -15.47 -1.06 5.29
CA ASN A 83 -16.45 -1.29 6.36
C ASN A 83 -17.46 -0.16 6.49
N ILE A 84 -17.08 1.11 6.31
CA ILE A 84 -18.04 2.22 6.40
C ILE A 84 -19.10 2.17 5.30
N ASN A 85 -18.72 1.79 4.09
CA ASN A 85 -19.67 1.65 2.98
C ASN A 85 -20.61 0.48 3.22
N ASN A 86 -20.06 -0.66 3.65
CA ASN A 86 -20.83 -1.87 3.97
C ASN A 86 -21.78 -1.63 5.15
N ALA A 87 -21.32 -0.97 6.21
CA ALA A 87 -22.15 -0.57 7.35
C ALA A 87 -23.27 0.38 6.93
N PHE A 88 -22.96 1.38 6.09
CA PHE A 88 -23.94 2.35 5.59
C PHE A 88 -25.09 1.67 4.84
N VAL A 89 -24.79 0.71 3.97
CA VAL A 89 -25.82 0.01 3.19
C VAL A 89 -26.56 -1.08 4.00
N SER A 90 -26.00 -1.53 5.12
CA SER A 90 -26.47 -2.65 5.94
C SER A 90 -27.10 -2.25 7.28
N GLY A 91 -27.67 -1.04 7.37
CA GLY A 91 -28.51 -0.62 8.51
C GLY A 91 -28.07 0.65 9.24
N MET A 92 -26.82 1.09 9.08
CA MET A 92 -26.33 2.33 9.72
C MET A 92 -27.08 3.57 9.23
N LYS A 93 -27.48 3.57 7.94
CA LYS A 93 -28.26 4.67 7.35
C LYS A 93 -29.62 4.84 8.03
N GLU A 94 -30.33 3.74 8.21
CA GLU A 94 -31.67 3.71 8.80
C GLU A 94 -31.64 3.96 10.32
N ASP A 95 -30.65 3.38 11.01
CA ASP A 95 -30.47 3.54 12.48
C ASP A 95 -30.13 4.98 12.86
N MET A 96 -29.24 5.63 12.11
CA MET A 96 -28.76 6.98 12.41
C MET A 96 -29.46 8.10 11.62
N ASN A 97 -30.53 7.77 10.87
CA ASN A 97 -31.28 8.71 10.02
C ASN A 97 -30.37 9.52 9.06
N LEU A 98 -29.40 8.84 8.43
CA LEU A 98 -28.46 9.48 7.49
C LEU A 98 -29.09 9.58 6.10
N PHE A 99 -29.54 10.77 5.71
CA PHE A 99 -30.19 11.00 4.41
C PHE A 99 -29.35 11.86 3.46
N GLY A 100 -29.49 11.67 2.15
CA GLY A 100 -28.78 12.49 1.17
C GLY A 100 -27.28 12.20 1.09
N ASN A 101 -26.46 13.25 1.16
CA ASN A 101 -25.01 13.20 0.90
C ASN A 101 -24.15 12.89 2.14
N GLU A 102 -24.75 12.46 3.25
CA GLU A 102 -24.04 12.27 4.52
C GLU A 102 -22.90 11.23 4.41
N LEU A 103 -23.09 10.14 3.64
CA LEU A 103 -22.01 9.18 3.35
C LEU A 103 -20.82 9.85 2.66
N ASN A 104 -21.09 10.70 1.67
CA ASN A 104 -20.05 11.41 0.94
C ASN A 104 -19.35 12.45 1.84
N TYR A 105 -20.08 13.12 2.73
CA TYR A 105 -19.49 14.02 3.72
C TYR A 105 -18.62 13.26 4.74
N MET A 106 -19.00 12.07 5.18
CA MET A 106 -18.17 11.22 6.05
C MET A 106 -16.84 10.85 5.38
N GLN A 107 -16.90 10.41 4.12
CA GLN A 107 -15.70 10.08 3.33
C GLN A 107 -14.83 11.33 3.12
N THR A 108 -15.45 12.47 2.81
CA THR A 108 -14.76 13.74 2.60
C THR A 108 -14.04 14.20 3.88
N CYS A 109 -14.68 14.10 5.05
CA CYS A 109 -14.04 14.47 6.33
C CYS A 109 -12.81 13.61 6.61
N TRP A 110 -12.89 12.31 6.33
CA TRP A 110 -11.74 11.40 6.42
C TRP A 110 -10.63 11.79 5.44
N THR A 111 -10.96 12.08 4.17
CA THR A 111 -9.98 12.52 3.16
C THR A 111 -9.31 13.83 3.57
N VAL A 112 -10.05 14.81 4.09
CA VAL A 112 -9.49 16.08 4.57
C VAL A 112 -8.52 15.85 5.73
N GLY A 113 -8.89 15.01 6.70
CA GLY A 113 -8.01 14.62 7.80
C GLY A 113 -6.74 13.93 7.31
N TYR A 114 -6.88 13.03 6.34
CA TYR A 114 -5.77 12.30 5.73
C TYR A 114 -4.77 13.25 5.05
N VAL A 115 -5.25 14.13 4.16
CA VAL A 115 -4.42 15.11 3.45
C VAL A 115 -3.69 16.06 4.40
N ILE A 116 -4.38 16.54 5.44
CA ILE A 116 -3.78 17.43 6.43
C ILE A 116 -2.72 16.68 7.25
N GLY A 117 -2.94 15.41 7.56
CA GLY A 117 -2.03 14.57 8.35
C GLY A 117 -0.77 14.14 7.59
N GLU A 118 -0.84 13.96 6.28
CA GLU A 118 0.28 13.47 5.46
C GLU A 118 1.54 14.35 5.60
N ILE A 119 1.40 15.68 5.50
CA ILE A 119 2.56 16.58 5.51
C ILE A 119 3.24 16.61 6.89
N PRO A 120 2.53 16.93 7.99
CA PRO A 120 3.12 16.95 9.33
C PRO A 120 3.65 15.58 9.74
N SER A 121 2.91 14.51 9.44
CA SER A 121 3.33 13.16 9.82
C SER A 121 4.59 12.72 9.11
N ASN A 122 4.70 12.98 7.80
CA ASN A 122 5.93 12.68 7.05
C ASN A 122 7.14 13.48 7.56
N MET A 123 6.92 14.75 7.95
CA MET A 123 7.98 15.53 8.60
C MET A 123 8.37 14.94 9.96
N LEU A 124 7.41 14.48 10.76
CA LEU A 124 7.65 13.85 12.05
C LEU A 124 8.38 12.52 11.93
N LEU A 125 8.10 11.72 10.89
CA LEU A 125 8.81 10.47 10.60
C LEU A 125 10.32 10.68 10.36
N THR A 126 10.73 11.90 9.98
CA THR A 126 12.15 12.25 9.87
C THR A 126 12.82 12.55 11.22
N ARG A 127 12.06 12.83 12.27
CA ARG A 127 12.56 13.20 13.60
C ARG A 127 12.33 12.13 14.65
N ILE A 128 11.18 11.47 14.59
CA ILE A 128 10.74 10.40 15.49
C ILE A 128 11.07 9.06 14.85
N ARG A 129 11.35 8.06 15.69
CA ARG A 129 11.62 6.68 15.25
C ARG A 129 10.37 6.08 14.60
N PRO A 130 10.47 5.55 13.36
CA PRO A 130 9.33 4.93 12.69
C PRO A 130 8.70 3.76 13.47
N SER A 131 9.50 2.98 14.19
CA SER A 131 9.04 1.86 15.05
C SER A 131 8.08 2.27 16.18
N ILE A 132 8.08 3.54 16.56
CA ILE A 132 7.20 4.07 17.62
C ILE A 132 6.07 4.89 16.99
N TRP A 133 6.41 5.76 16.04
CA TRP A 133 5.46 6.71 15.45
C TRP A 133 4.36 6.00 14.65
N ILE A 134 4.72 5.07 13.75
CA ILE A 134 3.73 4.37 12.93
C ILE A 134 2.78 3.55 13.81
N PRO A 135 3.25 2.67 14.72
CA PRO A 135 2.34 1.90 15.57
C PRO A 135 1.51 2.75 16.54
N ALA A 136 2.03 3.88 17.03
CA ALA A 136 1.26 4.80 17.87
C ALA A 136 0.09 5.45 17.10
N CYS A 137 0.33 5.84 15.84
CA CYS A 137 -0.72 6.30 14.95
C CYS A 137 -1.75 5.19 14.68
N GLU A 138 -1.31 3.95 14.42
CA GLU A 138 -2.21 2.80 14.21
C GLU A 138 -3.07 2.51 15.44
N VAL A 139 -2.50 2.51 16.65
CA VAL A 139 -3.28 2.30 17.88
C VAL A 139 -4.28 3.44 18.09
N THR A 140 -3.87 4.69 17.85
CA THR A 140 -4.77 5.85 17.94
C THR A 140 -5.93 5.70 16.96
N TRP A 141 -5.64 5.30 15.73
CA TRP A 141 -6.63 5.01 14.70
C TRP A 141 -7.59 3.90 15.14
N SER A 142 -7.10 2.75 15.61
CA SER A 142 -7.96 1.64 16.10
C SER A 142 -8.87 2.07 17.27
N VAL A 143 -8.36 2.87 18.20
CA VAL A 143 -9.16 3.40 19.32
C VAL A 143 -10.23 4.37 18.84
N LEU A 144 -9.93 5.24 17.88
CA LEU A 144 -10.92 6.14 17.29
C LEU A 144 -11.99 5.36 16.49
N THR A 145 -11.61 4.28 15.82
CA THR A 145 -12.53 3.42 15.06
C THR A 145 -13.56 2.74 15.97
N ILE A 146 -13.16 2.21 17.13
CA ILE A 146 -14.17 1.62 18.06
C ILE A 146 -15.09 2.68 18.66
N LEU A 147 -14.63 3.92 18.83
CA LEU A 147 -15.49 5.03 19.28
C LEU A 147 -16.60 5.37 18.29
N LEU A 148 -16.47 5.03 17.01
CA LEU A 148 -17.56 5.18 16.02
C LEU A 148 -18.81 4.40 16.42
N THR A 149 -18.66 3.27 17.11
CA THR A 149 -19.80 2.43 17.56
C THR A 149 -20.71 3.14 18.54
N LYS A 150 -20.21 4.17 19.23
CA LYS A 150 -20.94 4.95 20.24
C LYS A 150 -21.52 6.25 19.70
N CYS A 151 -21.32 6.54 18.41
CA CYS A 151 -21.87 7.75 17.80
C CYS A 151 -23.37 7.64 17.64
N THR A 152 -24.09 8.70 18.01
CA THR A 152 -25.55 8.80 17.85
C THR A 152 -25.93 9.79 16.75
N ASN A 153 -25.03 10.69 16.36
CA ASN A 153 -25.31 11.80 15.47
C ASN A 153 -24.31 11.86 14.30
N ALA A 154 -24.75 12.36 13.13
CA ALA A 154 -23.91 12.53 11.94
C ALA A 154 -22.67 13.41 12.21
N THR A 155 -22.83 14.51 12.97
CA THR A 155 -21.70 15.41 13.30
C THR A 155 -20.60 14.71 14.10
N GLN A 156 -20.96 13.79 15.01
CA GLN A 156 -19.98 13.03 15.78
C GLN A 156 -19.17 12.10 14.84
N LEU A 157 -19.85 11.48 13.87
CA LEU A 157 -19.19 10.68 12.85
C LEU A 157 -18.23 11.51 12.01
N TYR A 158 -18.61 12.72 11.59
CA TYR A 158 -17.74 13.61 10.82
C TYR A 158 -16.46 13.99 11.56
N VAL A 159 -16.60 14.37 12.84
CA VAL A 159 -15.46 14.74 13.68
C VAL A 159 -14.54 13.53 13.89
N LEU A 160 -15.09 12.36 14.23
CA LEU A 160 -14.28 11.15 14.37
C LEU A 160 -13.62 10.74 13.06
N ARG A 161 -14.32 10.82 11.92
CA ARG A 161 -13.76 10.52 10.59
C ARG A 161 -12.57 11.39 10.26
N PHE A 162 -12.61 12.68 10.61
CA PHE A 162 -11.47 13.58 10.46
C PHE A 162 -10.26 13.11 11.27
N PHE A 163 -10.43 12.79 12.55
CA PHE A 163 -9.32 12.33 13.40
C PHE A 163 -8.80 10.94 13.01
N ILE A 164 -9.68 10.05 12.56
CA ILE A 164 -9.31 8.75 11.99
C ILE A 164 -8.42 8.95 10.76
N GLY A 165 -8.85 9.81 9.82
CA GLY A 165 -8.04 10.13 8.64
C GLY A 165 -6.69 10.74 8.99
N LEU A 166 -6.67 11.65 9.98
CA LEU A 166 -5.43 12.26 10.49
C LEU A 166 -4.45 11.20 11.03
N ALA A 167 -4.93 10.27 11.85
CA ALA A 167 -4.11 9.19 12.41
C ALA A 167 -3.65 8.20 11.33
N GLU A 168 -4.50 7.92 10.34
CA GLU A 168 -4.22 6.94 9.27
C GLU A 168 -3.17 7.43 8.25
N SER A 169 -3.06 8.74 8.05
CA SER A 169 -2.20 9.40 7.06
C SER A 169 -0.72 8.99 7.11
N THR A 170 -0.23 8.61 8.29
CA THR A 170 1.17 8.27 8.53
C THR A 170 1.61 6.97 7.84
N PHE A 171 0.71 6.01 7.73
CA PHE A 171 1.11 4.63 7.52
C PHE A 171 1.63 4.36 6.12
N TYR A 172 0.87 4.75 5.08
CA TYR A 172 1.26 4.47 3.70
C TYR A 172 2.61 5.11 3.34
N PRO A 173 2.81 6.44 3.47
CA PRO A 173 4.10 7.04 3.14
C PRO A 173 5.21 6.59 4.11
N GLY A 174 4.88 6.33 5.38
CA GLY A 174 5.85 5.85 6.35
C GLY A 174 6.35 4.44 6.05
N MET A 175 5.45 3.54 5.66
CA MET A 175 5.79 2.19 5.27
C MET A 175 6.61 2.17 3.98
N GLN A 176 6.21 2.95 2.97
CA GLN A 176 6.97 3.09 1.72
C GLN A 176 8.39 3.65 1.98
N TYR A 177 8.52 4.57 2.94
CA TYR A 177 9.82 5.10 3.35
C TYR A 177 10.70 4.05 4.02
N ILE A 178 10.16 3.25 4.95
CA ILE A 178 10.91 2.17 5.61
C ILE A 178 11.27 1.08 4.59
N VAL A 179 10.29 0.57 3.84
CA VAL A 179 10.47 -0.47 2.82
C VAL A 179 11.53 -0.03 1.80
N GLY A 180 11.45 1.20 1.29
CA GLY A 180 12.47 1.74 0.41
C GLY A 180 13.87 1.78 1.04
N SER A 181 13.96 1.98 2.36
CA SER A 181 15.25 2.08 3.05
C SER A 181 15.91 0.74 3.35
N TRP A 182 15.17 -0.38 3.28
CA TRP A 182 15.69 -1.73 3.55
C TRP A 182 15.91 -2.57 2.28
N TYR A 183 15.09 -2.36 1.25
CA TYR A 183 15.09 -3.17 0.03
C TYR A 183 15.75 -2.47 -1.15
N ARG A 184 16.39 -3.28 -2.01
CA ARG A 184 16.97 -2.82 -3.28
C ARG A 184 15.91 -2.66 -4.37
N LYS A 185 16.24 -1.93 -5.44
CA LYS A 185 15.30 -1.64 -6.54
C LYS A 185 14.76 -2.89 -7.24
N ASP A 186 15.57 -3.94 -7.35
CA ASP A 186 15.19 -5.24 -7.91
C ASP A 186 14.22 -6.01 -7.01
N GLU A 187 14.24 -5.75 -5.70
CA GLU A 187 13.43 -6.46 -4.70
C GLU A 187 12.08 -5.80 -4.42
N LEU A 188 12.03 -4.48 -4.63
CA LEU A 188 10.89 -3.64 -4.27
C LEU A 188 9.65 -3.94 -5.10
N ALA A 189 9.79 -4.31 -6.37
CA ALA A 189 8.66 -4.44 -7.29
C ALA A 189 7.66 -5.52 -6.82
N LYS A 190 8.14 -6.75 -6.61
CA LYS A 190 7.29 -7.88 -6.20
C LYS A 190 6.72 -7.70 -4.79
N ARG A 191 7.53 -7.16 -3.89
CA ARG A 191 7.12 -6.85 -2.51
C ARG A 191 6.06 -5.76 -2.44
N SER A 192 6.23 -4.70 -3.23
CA SER A 192 5.22 -3.63 -3.35
C SER A 192 3.92 -4.17 -3.96
N CYS A 193 4.01 -5.07 -4.95
CA CYS A 193 2.85 -5.74 -5.51
C CYS A 193 2.10 -6.55 -4.46
N LEU A 194 2.80 -7.35 -3.65
CA LEU A 194 2.18 -8.11 -2.56
C LEU A 194 1.54 -7.20 -1.52
N PHE A 195 2.25 -6.15 -1.11
CA PHE A 195 1.73 -5.12 -0.20
C PHE A 195 0.42 -4.52 -0.72
N HIS A 196 0.37 -4.14 -1.99
CA HIS A 196 -0.85 -3.57 -2.59
C HIS A 196 -1.97 -4.60 -2.77
N ALA A 197 -1.66 -5.84 -3.14
CA ALA A 197 -2.65 -6.91 -3.30
C ALA A 197 -3.38 -7.21 -1.98
N MET A 198 -2.71 -7.05 -0.84
CA MET A 198 -3.34 -7.22 0.47
C MET A 198 -4.41 -6.18 0.78
N GLY A 199 -4.40 -5.01 0.12
CA GLY A 199 -5.50 -4.04 0.20
C GLY A 199 -6.79 -4.61 -0.36
N ASN A 200 -6.74 -5.19 -1.57
CA ASN A 200 -7.89 -5.84 -2.20
C ASN A 200 -8.40 -7.04 -1.38
N VAL A 201 -7.48 -7.81 -0.78
CA VAL A 201 -7.85 -8.89 0.15
C VAL A 201 -8.58 -8.32 1.38
N GLY A 202 -8.17 -7.16 1.87
CA GLY A 202 -8.84 -6.43 2.96
C GLY A 202 -10.26 -6.02 2.60
N SER A 203 -10.44 -5.41 1.43
CA SER A 203 -11.74 -5.05 0.87
C SER A 203 -12.67 -6.26 0.76
N MET A 204 -12.15 -7.40 0.27
CA MET A 204 -12.89 -8.65 0.17
C MET A 204 -13.36 -9.15 1.54
N VAL A 205 -12.46 -9.21 2.53
CA VAL A 205 -12.79 -9.70 3.88
C VAL A 205 -13.81 -8.80 4.57
N SER A 206 -13.81 -7.49 4.31
CA SER A 206 -14.82 -6.55 4.84
C SER A 206 -16.26 -6.97 4.49
N GLY A 207 -16.53 -7.37 3.24
CA GLY A 207 -17.87 -7.82 2.83
C GLY A 207 -18.34 -9.06 3.58
N TYR A 208 -17.45 -10.04 3.77
CA TYR A 208 -17.74 -11.24 4.56
C TYR A 208 -17.92 -10.92 6.05
N LEU A 209 -17.11 -10.04 6.62
CA LEU A 209 -17.24 -9.59 8.00
C LEU A 209 -18.56 -8.87 8.24
N MET A 210 -19.03 -8.04 7.30
CA MET A 210 -20.34 -7.40 7.41
C MET A 210 -21.46 -8.44 7.34
N ALA A 211 -21.41 -9.38 6.38
CA ALA A 211 -22.41 -10.43 6.29
C ALA A 211 -22.48 -11.29 7.56
N GLY A 212 -21.33 -11.57 8.20
CA GLY A 212 -21.26 -12.25 9.48
C GLY A 212 -21.78 -11.40 10.65
N SER A 213 -21.40 -10.12 10.71
CA SER A 213 -21.80 -9.19 11.76
C SER A 213 -23.30 -8.89 11.74
N HIS A 214 -23.93 -8.97 10.57
CA HIS A 214 -25.38 -8.84 10.44
C HIS A 214 -26.13 -9.97 11.18
N ASN A 215 -25.57 -11.18 11.28
CA ASN A 215 -26.16 -12.26 12.07
C ASN A 215 -26.06 -12.02 13.60
N LEU A 216 -25.25 -11.06 14.03
CA LEU A 216 -25.08 -10.65 15.43
C LEU A 216 -25.96 -9.46 15.79
N ASP A 217 -26.88 -9.05 14.91
CA ASP A 217 -27.79 -7.94 15.18
C ASP A 217 -28.63 -8.18 16.43
N GLY A 218 -28.67 -7.19 17.33
CA GLY A 218 -29.38 -7.26 18.61
C GLY A 218 -28.62 -8.01 19.72
N VAL A 219 -27.52 -8.70 19.42
CA VAL A 219 -26.70 -9.37 20.44
C VAL A 219 -26.02 -8.31 21.31
N HIS A 220 -26.18 -8.43 22.64
CA HIS A 220 -25.72 -7.44 23.62
C HIS A 220 -26.23 -6.00 23.41
N GLY A 221 -27.32 -5.81 22.66
CA GLY A 221 -27.91 -4.50 22.39
C GLY A 221 -27.15 -3.66 21.36
N TYR A 222 -26.26 -4.27 20.57
CA TYR A 222 -25.57 -3.61 19.47
C TYR A 222 -26.21 -3.99 18.12
N HIS A 223 -26.26 -3.02 17.22
CA HIS A 223 -26.66 -3.24 15.83
C HIS A 223 -25.56 -3.97 15.05
N GLY A 224 -25.94 -4.70 14.00
CA GLY A 224 -24.99 -5.46 13.17
C GLY A 224 -23.85 -4.60 12.58
N TRP A 225 -24.11 -3.33 12.29
CA TRP A 225 -23.09 -2.39 11.82
C TRP A 225 -22.10 -1.99 12.93
N GLN A 226 -22.53 -1.94 14.20
CA GLN A 226 -21.64 -1.66 15.33
C GLN A 226 -20.72 -2.86 15.59
N TRP A 227 -21.24 -4.09 15.48
CA TRP A 227 -20.43 -5.31 15.55
C TRP A 227 -19.33 -5.37 14.50
N LEU A 228 -19.55 -4.81 13.30
CA LEU A 228 -18.51 -4.72 12.27
C LEU A 228 -17.30 -3.89 12.75
N PHE A 229 -17.54 -2.72 13.34
CA PHE A 229 -16.45 -1.87 13.84
C PHE A 229 -15.76 -2.47 15.08
N ILE A 230 -16.52 -3.16 15.94
CA ILE A 230 -15.96 -3.89 17.10
C ILE A 230 -15.02 -5.01 16.61
N THR A 231 -15.49 -5.88 15.72
CA THR A 231 -14.71 -7.01 15.19
C THR A 231 -13.47 -6.53 14.42
N ASN A 232 -13.61 -5.47 13.62
CA ASN A 232 -12.48 -4.81 12.96
C ASN A 232 -11.43 -4.31 13.97
N THR A 233 -11.87 -3.70 15.08
CA THR A 233 -10.94 -3.21 16.11
C THR A 233 -10.23 -4.36 16.82
N VAL A 234 -10.94 -5.46 17.09
CA VAL A 234 -10.36 -6.66 17.72
C VAL A 234 -9.26 -7.28 16.84
N VAL A 235 -9.40 -7.23 15.51
CA VAL A 235 -8.37 -7.72 14.58
C VAL A 235 -7.23 -6.71 14.44
N SER A 236 -7.54 -5.42 14.35
CA SER A 236 -6.54 -4.40 14.07
C SER A 236 -5.65 -4.02 15.24
N LEU A 237 -6.20 -3.95 16.46
CA LEU A 237 -5.46 -3.50 17.64
C LEU A 237 -4.27 -4.41 17.98
N PRO A 238 -4.37 -5.76 17.94
CA PRO A 238 -3.20 -6.64 18.12
C PRO A 238 -2.12 -6.44 17.07
N ILE A 239 -2.50 -6.17 15.81
CA ILE A 239 -1.55 -5.94 14.72
C ILE A 239 -0.86 -4.59 14.89
N ALA A 240 -1.60 -3.55 15.31
CA ALA A 240 -1.04 -2.25 15.67
C ALA A 240 -0.05 -2.38 16.84
N ILE A 241 -0.39 -3.16 17.88
CA ILE A 241 0.48 -3.42 19.03
C ILE A 241 1.72 -4.22 18.59
N ALA A 242 1.56 -5.24 17.75
CA ALA A 242 2.67 -6.02 17.19
C ALA A 242 3.66 -5.13 16.41
N GLY A 243 3.16 -4.05 15.80
CA GLY A 243 3.99 -3.01 15.17
C GLY A 243 5.08 -2.47 16.09
N PHE A 244 4.83 -2.26 17.39
CA PHE A 244 5.85 -1.75 18.32
C PHE A 244 7.01 -2.72 18.55
N PHE A 245 6.78 -4.03 18.38
CA PHE A 245 7.78 -5.07 18.67
C PHE A 245 8.51 -5.57 17.42
N PHE A 246 7.84 -5.56 16.27
CA PHE A 246 8.32 -6.17 15.03
C PHE A 246 8.61 -5.17 13.91
N LEU A 247 8.20 -3.89 14.00
CA LEU A 247 8.50 -2.91 12.97
C LEU A 247 9.95 -2.40 13.14
N PRO A 248 10.86 -2.63 12.17
CA PRO A 248 12.20 -2.09 12.26
C PRO A 248 12.20 -0.59 11.96
N ASP A 249 13.11 0.15 12.61
CA ASP A 249 13.45 1.51 12.17
C ASP A 249 14.25 1.49 10.87
N LEU A 250 14.87 2.59 10.49
CA LEU A 250 15.83 2.65 9.39
C LEU A 250 17.09 1.81 9.71
N PRO A 251 17.79 1.26 8.70
CA PRO A 251 19.05 0.51 8.91
C PRO A 251 20.10 1.27 9.73
N GLU A 252 20.09 2.61 9.67
CA GLU A 252 21.01 3.48 10.40
C GLU A 252 20.76 3.51 11.92
N ILE A 253 19.49 3.43 12.34
CA ILE A 253 19.06 3.65 13.74
C ILE A 253 18.34 2.46 14.35
N THR A 254 18.25 1.35 13.62
CA THR A 254 17.50 0.16 14.03
C THR A 254 17.96 -0.41 15.37
N ARG A 255 16.98 -0.75 16.20
CA ARG A 255 17.15 -1.45 17.48
C ARG A 255 16.39 -2.76 17.52
N ALA A 256 16.01 -3.28 16.35
CA ALA A 256 15.20 -4.49 16.28
C ALA A 256 16.01 -5.68 16.83
N TRP A 257 15.45 -6.36 17.82
CA TRP A 257 16.12 -7.42 18.59
C TRP A 257 16.45 -8.68 17.76
N TYR A 258 15.83 -8.84 16.58
CA TYR A 258 15.98 -9.99 15.70
C TYR A 258 17.04 -9.81 14.59
N PHE A 259 17.65 -8.63 14.48
CA PHE A 259 18.79 -8.40 13.58
C PHE A 259 20.11 -8.52 14.32
N THR A 260 21.07 -9.26 13.74
CA THR A 260 22.44 -9.30 14.24
C THR A 260 23.22 -8.06 13.79
N PRO A 261 24.34 -7.71 14.45
CA PRO A 261 25.22 -6.63 13.98
C PRO A 261 25.69 -6.83 12.53
N GLU A 262 25.91 -8.09 12.13
CA GLU A 262 26.26 -8.50 10.77
C GLU A 262 25.12 -8.21 9.78
N ASP A 263 23.87 -8.52 10.14
CA ASP A 263 22.69 -8.22 9.31
C ASP A 263 22.57 -6.70 9.06
N ILE A 264 22.85 -5.87 10.08
CA ILE A 264 22.79 -4.40 9.99
C ILE A 264 23.93 -3.87 9.11
N ALA A 265 25.15 -4.41 9.26
CA ALA A 265 26.29 -4.04 8.42
C ALA A 265 26.03 -4.39 6.95
N LEU A 266 25.47 -5.57 6.69
CA LEU A 266 25.05 -5.99 5.36
C LEU A 266 23.99 -5.05 4.78
N ALA A 267 22.98 -4.67 5.57
CA ALA A 267 21.93 -3.73 5.14
C ALA A 267 22.51 -2.37 4.73
N LYS A 268 23.38 -1.77 5.55
CA LYS A 268 24.00 -0.47 5.26
C LYS A 268 24.81 -0.50 3.96
N LYS A 269 25.66 -1.52 3.81
CA LYS A 269 26.50 -1.70 2.62
C LYS A 269 25.68 -1.87 1.34
N ARG A 270 24.57 -2.62 1.40
CA ARG A 270 23.65 -2.78 0.26
C ARG A 270 23.04 -1.45 -0.19
N MET A 271 22.68 -0.58 0.76
CA MET A 271 22.10 0.72 0.46
C MET A 271 23.13 1.73 -0.05
N GLU A 272 24.38 1.64 0.42
CA GLU A 272 25.52 2.41 -0.12
C GLU A 272 25.80 2.05 -1.58
N LEU A 273 25.79 0.75 -1.92
CA LEU A 273 25.97 0.28 -3.31
C LEU A 273 24.86 0.76 -4.26
N GLU A 274 23.63 0.97 -3.76
CA GLU A 274 22.53 1.56 -4.55
C GLU A 274 22.65 3.08 -4.72
N GLY A 275 23.69 3.71 -4.13
CA GLY A 275 23.93 5.14 -4.19
C GLY A 275 22.91 5.97 -3.41
N ARG A 276 22.30 5.40 -2.35
CA ARG A 276 21.35 6.16 -1.53
C ARG A 276 22.07 7.22 -0.71
N ALA A 277 21.66 8.47 -0.91
CA ALA A 277 22.14 9.57 -0.09
C ALA A 277 21.73 9.38 1.37
N GLN A 278 22.68 9.61 2.27
CA GLN A 278 22.44 9.57 3.71
C GLN A 278 21.40 10.61 4.14
N ARG A 279 20.77 10.33 5.28
CA ARG A 279 19.76 11.19 5.89
C ARG A 279 20.33 12.59 6.09
N SER A 280 19.70 13.58 5.46
CA SER A 280 20.14 14.97 5.54
C SER A 280 18.97 15.88 5.87
N PRO A 281 19.18 16.91 6.70
CA PRO A 281 18.10 17.77 7.16
C PRO A 281 17.39 18.48 6.00
N TYR A 282 16.13 18.84 6.25
CA TYR A 282 15.35 19.67 5.34
C TYR A 282 15.91 21.10 5.33
N THR A 283 16.63 21.44 4.28
CA THR A 283 17.11 22.80 4.04
C THR A 283 16.06 23.59 3.24
N LYS A 284 15.92 24.89 3.49
CA LYS A 284 15.07 25.79 2.67
C LYS A 284 15.39 25.69 1.18
N ALA A 285 16.65 25.47 0.82
CA ALA A 285 17.09 25.24 -0.55
C ALA A 285 16.49 23.96 -1.18
N LYS A 286 16.40 22.85 -0.42
CA LYS A 286 15.74 21.62 -0.89
C LYS A 286 14.24 21.83 -1.06
N PHE A 287 13.60 22.51 -0.13
CA PHE A 287 12.17 22.85 -0.24
C PHE A 287 11.91 23.66 -1.52
N LYS A 288 12.70 24.72 -1.77
CA LYS A 288 12.58 25.50 -3.03
C LYS A 288 12.82 24.63 -4.26
N LYS A 289 13.82 23.74 -4.26
CA LYS A 289 14.11 22.83 -5.38
C LYS A 289 12.96 21.86 -5.68
N ILE A 290 12.30 21.35 -4.63
CA ILE A 290 11.11 20.49 -4.73
C ILE A 290 10.01 21.23 -5.51
N PHE A 291 9.58 22.41 -5.04
CA PHE A 291 8.51 23.17 -5.69
C PHE A 291 8.87 23.79 -7.05
N THR A 292 10.16 23.92 -7.37
CA THR A 292 10.62 24.43 -8.68
C THR A 292 10.82 23.29 -9.69
N SER A 293 10.79 22.03 -9.27
CA SER A 293 10.99 20.88 -10.15
C SER A 293 9.71 20.56 -10.92
N TRP A 294 9.80 20.54 -12.26
CA TRP A 294 8.68 20.18 -13.14
C TRP A 294 8.15 18.76 -12.87
N HIS A 295 9.01 17.85 -12.41
CA HIS A 295 8.65 16.47 -12.10
C HIS A 295 7.48 16.36 -11.12
N ILE A 296 7.39 17.26 -10.13
CA ILE A 296 6.30 17.21 -9.14
C ILE A 296 4.96 17.51 -9.82
N TYR A 297 4.90 18.56 -10.63
CA TYR A 297 3.67 18.95 -11.30
C TYR A 297 3.20 17.88 -12.29
N THR A 298 4.12 17.29 -13.06
CA THR A 298 3.78 16.21 -14.00
C THR A 298 3.35 14.94 -13.28
N LEU A 299 4.07 14.52 -12.23
CA LEU A 299 3.72 13.30 -11.48
C LEU A 299 2.40 13.46 -10.71
N VAL A 300 2.14 14.65 -10.13
CA VAL A 300 0.86 14.95 -9.47
C VAL A 300 -0.28 14.92 -10.48
N LEU A 301 -0.12 15.54 -11.65
CA LEU A 301 -1.14 15.51 -12.70
C LEU A 301 -1.43 14.07 -13.17
N LEU A 302 -0.39 13.28 -13.44
CA LEU A 302 -0.54 11.88 -13.81
C LEU A 302 -1.23 11.07 -12.71
N TYR A 303 -0.90 11.33 -11.45
CA TYR A 303 -1.52 10.65 -10.31
C TYR A 303 -3.01 11.03 -10.16
N ILE A 304 -3.37 12.29 -10.36
CA ILE A 304 -4.77 12.75 -10.38
C ILE A 304 -5.55 12.02 -11.48
N LEU A 305 -5.01 11.96 -12.70
CA LEU A 305 -5.65 11.26 -13.82
C LEU A 305 -5.78 9.77 -13.55
N PHE A 306 -4.75 9.15 -12.99
CA PHE A 306 -4.76 7.74 -12.61
C PHE A 306 -5.84 7.43 -11.55
N ASN A 307 -5.93 8.24 -10.50
CA ASN A 307 -6.89 8.06 -9.42
C ASN A 307 -8.34 8.26 -9.91
N ASN A 308 -8.60 9.32 -10.67
CA ASN A 308 -9.92 9.56 -11.26
C ASN A 308 -10.31 8.49 -12.30
N GLY A 309 -9.34 7.96 -13.06
CA GLY A 309 -9.55 6.80 -13.93
C GLY A 309 -9.87 5.49 -13.19
N ASN A 310 -9.75 5.47 -11.86
CA ASN A 310 -10.14 4.36 -11.00
C ASN A 310 -11.46 4.61 -10.24
N GLY A 311 -12.21 5.67 -10.59
CA GLY A 311 -13.41 6.10 -9.86
C GLY A 311 -14.50 5.04 -9.66
N GLY A 312 -14.60 4.06 -10.57
CA GLY A 312 -15.52 2.91 -10.41
C GLY A 312 -15.22 2.03 -9.19
N ASN A 313 -13.96 1.91 -8.77
CA ASN A 313 -13.55 1.20 -7.55
C ASN A 313 -13.61 2.09 -6.31
N SER A 314 -13.46 3.40 -6.46
CA SER A 314 -13.44 4.37 -5.36
C SER A 314 -14.83 4.76 -4.85
N GLN A 315 -15.88 4.42 -5.60
CA GLN A 315 -17.27 4.66 -5.24
C GLN A 315 -18.01 3.32 -5.18
N PRO A 316 -18.91 3.10 -4.20
CA PRO A 316 -19.65 1.85 -4.08
C PRO A 316 -20.78 1.75 -5.14
N ALA A 317 -20.50 2.10 -6.40
CA ALA A 317 -21.47 2.15 -7.49
C ALA A 317 -22.10 0.78 -7.74
N PHE A 318 -21.28 -0.29 -7.73
CA PHE A 318 -21.78 -1.65 -7.93
C PHE A 318 -22.66 -2.15 -6.77
N PRO A 319 -22.24 -2.05 -5.48
CA PRO A 319 -23.13 -2.34 -4.34
C PRO A 319 -24.43 -1.52 -4.35
N LEU A 320 -24.35 -0.22 -4.67
CA LEU A 320 -25.53 0.65 -4.74
C LEU A 320 -26.50 0.22 -5.86
N TRP A 321 -25.96 -0.16 -7.02
CA TRP A 321 -26.75 -0.70 -8.12
C TRP A 321 -27.43 -2.02 -7.73
N LEU A 322 -26.70 -2.96 -7.12
CA LEU A 322 -27.27 -4.22 -6.61
C LEU A 322 -28.41 -3.97 -5.61
N LYS A 323 -28.24 -3.00 -4.69
CA LYS A 323 -29.31 -2.62 -3.76
C LYS A 323 -30.52 -2.03 -4.49
N SER A 324 -30.33 -1.27 -5.56
CA SER A 324 -31.42 -0.69 -6.36
C SER A 324 -32.21 -1.73 -7.16
N GLU A 325 -31.54 -2.80 -7.60
CA GLU A 325 -32.16 -3.94 -8.31
C GLU A 325 -32.87 -4.92 -7.36
N GLY A 326 -32.81 -4.70 -6.04
CA GLY A 326 -33.52 -5.49 -5.03
C GLY A 326 -32.79 -6.77 -4.58
N TYR A 327 -31.47 -6.85 -4.77
CA TYR A 327 -30.68 -7.97 -4.24
C TYR A 327 -30.67 -7.99 -2.70
N SER A 328 -30.48 -9.19 -2.12
CA SER A 328 -30.40 -9.35 -0.67
C SER A 328 -29.17 -8.64 -0.09
N ILE A 329 -29.21 -8.23 1.18
CA ILE A 329 -28.07 -7.59 1.87
C ILE A 329 -26.83 -8.49 1.82
N ARG A 330 -27.03 -9.81 1.89
CA ARG A 330 -25.95 -10.80 1.75
C ARG A 330 -25.31 -10.70 0.37
N ASP A 331 -26.10 -10.69 -0.70
CA ASP A 331 -25.59 -10.69 -2.07
C ASP A 331 -24.94 -9.34 -2.44
N VAL A 332 -25.49 -8.23 -1.94
CA VAL A 332 -24.92 -6.88 -2.09
C VAL A 332 -23.51 -6.79 -1.51
N ASN A 333 -23.23 -7.49 -0.41
CA ASN A 333 -21.91 -7.52 0.22
C ASN A 333 -20.98 -8.61 -0.35
N LEU A 334 -21.54 -9.69 -0.92
CA LEU A 334 -20.76 -10.82 -1.44
C LEU A 334 -20.34 -10.67 -2.91
N TYR A 335 -21.19 -10.15 -3.79
CA TYR A 335 -20.83 -10.07 -5.21
C TYR A 335 -19.67 -9.12 -5.53
N PRO A 336 -19.51 -7.95 -4.87
CA PRO A 336 -18.34 -7.11 -5.06
C PRO A 336 -17.01 -7.81 -4.75
N THR A 337 -17.01 -8.85 -3.90
CA THR A 337 -15.77 -9.58 -3.60
C THR A 337 -15.18 -10.31 -4.80
N ILE A 338 -16.02 -10.66 -5.80
CA ILE A 338 -15.57 -11.28 -7.04
C ILE A 338 -14.63 -10.33 -7.81
N VAL A 339 -14.96 -9.04 -7.84
CA VAL A 339 -14.15 -7.99 -8.48
C VAL A 339 -12.78 -7.89 -7.79
N GLU A 340 -12.75 -7.97 -6.47
CA GLU A 340 -11.52 -7.94 -5.69
C GLU A 340 -10.64 -9.18 -5.95
N VAL A 341 -11.23 -10.37 -6.06
CA VAL A 341 -10.50 -11.60 -6.42
C VAL A 341 -9.86 -11.50 -7.80
N ILE A 342 -10.62 -11.05 -8.80
CA ILE A 342 -10.11 -10.85 -10.16
C ILE A 342 -8.98 -9.82 -10.16
N SER A 343 -9.13 -8.75 -9.38
CA SER A 343 -8.12 -7.70 -9.22
C SER A 343 -6.84 -8.23 -8.59
N VAL A 344 -6.91 -9.08 -7.57
CA VAL A 344 -5.73 -9.73 -6.98
C VAL A 344 -5.04 -10.63 -8.01
N ILE A 345 -5.77 -11.54 -8.65
CA ILE A 345 -5.20 -12.48 -9.63
C ILE A 345 -4.52 -11.73 -10.77
N THR A 346 -5.20 -10.71 -11.29
CA THR A 346 -4.72 -9.92 -12.42
C THR A 346 -3.50 -9.06 -12.03
N THR A 347 -3.48 -8.51 -10.82
CA THR A 347 -2.33 -7.78 -10.27
C THR A 347 -1.10 -8.68 -10.16
N LEU A 348 -1.26 -9.92 -9.67
CA LEU A 348 -0.16 -10.90 -9.61
C LEU A 348 0.29 -11.31 -11.02
N ILE A 349 -0.63 -11.55 -11.97
CA ILE A 349 -0.25 -11.87 -13.35
C ILE A 349 0.58 -10.73 -13.95
N TYR A 350 0.10 -9.48 -13.85
CA TYR A 350 0.83 -8.33 -14.41
C TYR A 350 2.19 -8.11 -13.77
N ALA A 351 2.32 -8.30 -12.45
CA ALA A 351 3.60 -8.14 -11.78
C ALA A 351 4.63 -9.17 -12.26
N TRP A 352 4.26 -10.45 -12.34
CA TRP A 352 5.16 -11.48 -12.81
C TRP A 352 5.43 -11.39 -14.32
N THR A 353 4.45 -11.02 -15.15
CA THR A 353 4.65 -10.81 -16.59
C THR A 353 5.50 -9.57 -16.88
N SER A 354 5.34 -8.49 -16.12
CA SER A 354 6.18 -7.28 -16.22
C SER A 354 7.65 -7.59 -15.96
N ASP A 355 7.93 -8.34 -14.90
CA ASP A 355 9.31 -8.64 -14.51
C ASP A 355 9.94 -9.74 -15.37
N SER A 356 9.15 -10.70 -15.88
CA SER A 356 9.63 -11.80 -16.73
C SER A 356 9.63 -11.45 -18.22
N LEU A 357 8.44 -11.38 -18.83
CA LEU A 357 8.25 -11.26 -20.27
C LEU A 357 8.72 -9.91 -20.81
N PHE A 358 8.41 -8.83 -20.09
CA PHE A 358 8.75 -7.47 -20.52
C PHE A 358 10.11 -6.99 -19.99
N ARG A 359 10.89 -7.85 -19.33
CA ARG A 359 12.23 -7.56 -18.80
C ARG A 359 12.28 -6.29 -17.94
N GLY A 360 11.19 -5.98 -17.23
CA GLY A 360 11.04 -4.78 -16.40
C GLY A 360 10.42 -3.56 -17.11
N ALA A 361 10.04 -3.67 -18.39
CA ALA A 361 9.27 -2.63 -19.07
C ALA A 361 7.80 -2.67 -18.59
N ARG A 362 7.43 -1.69 -17.77
CA ARG A 362 6.10 -1.59 -17.14
C ARG A 362 5.03 -0.94 -18.03
N TRP A 363 5.45 -0.18 -19.04
CA TRP A 363 4.53 0.60 -19.88
C TRP A 363 3.51 -0.25 -20.69
N PRO A 364 3.81 -1.46 -21.20
CA PRO A 364 2.84 -2.21 -22.01
C PRO A 364 1.60 -2.61 -21.21
N ALA A 365 1.79 -3.05 -19.97
CA ALA A 365 0.70 -3.40 -19.07
C ALA A 365 -0.18 -2.19 -18.72
N ILE A 366 0.44 -1.02 -18.52
CA ILE A 366 -0.27 0.24 -18.24
C ILE A 366 -1.13 0.66 -19.44
N VAL A 367 -0.58 0.59 -20.66
CA VAL A 367 -1.33 0.96 -21.89
C VAL A 367 -2.49 -0.01 -22.13
N PHE A 368 -2.25 -1.32 -22.03
CA PHE A 368 -3.30 -2.32 -22.22
C PHE A 368 -4.44 -2.15 -21.20
N SER A 369 -4.13 -2.03 -19.91
CA SER A 369 -5.14 -1.79 -18.87
C SER A 369 -5.91 -0.48 -19.07
N GLY A 370 -5.23 0.59 -19.52
CA GLY A 370 -5.86 1.85 -19.87
C GLY A 370 -6.86 1.72 -21.02
N LEU A 371 -6.51 0.99 -22.09
CA LEU A 371 -7.41 0.76 -23.23
C LEU A 371 -8.66 -0.04 -22.83
N VAL A 372 -8.48 -1.10 -22.03
CA VAL A 372 -9.61 -1.89 -21.51
C VAL A 372 -10.54 -1.02 -20.67
N LYS A 373 -9.98 -0.17 -19.78
CA LYS A 373 -10.78 0.78 -18.98
C LYS A 373 -11.56 1.77 -19.83
N ILE A 374 -10.97 2.30 -20.91
CA ILE A 374 -11.67 3.21 -21.81
C ILE A 374 -12.89 2.51 -22.44
N ILE A 375 -12.72 1.28 -22.94
CA ILE A 375 -13.82 0.50 -23.53
C ILE A 375 -14.93 0.28 -22.50
N ALA A 376 -14.56 -0.10 -21.28
CA ALA A 376 -15.48 -0.39 -20.20
C ALA A 376 -16.30 0.85 -19.79
N TYR A 377 -15.65 1.99 -19.54
CA TYR A 377 -16.34 3.23 -19.17
C TYR A 377 -17.19 3.79 -20.31
N VAL A 378 -16.72 3.73 -21.57
CA VAL A 378 -17.54 4.13 -22.73
C VAL A 378 -18.80 3.27 -22.81
N GLY A 379 -18.70 1.96 -22.57
CA GLY A 379 -19.86 1.09 -22.52
C GLY A 379 -20.87 1.47 -21.43
N LEU A 380 -20.41 1.85 -20.23
CA LEU A 380 -21.28 2.31 -19.14
C LEU A 380 -21.95 3.68 -19.39
N THR A 381 -21.42 4.51 -20.30
CA THR A 381 -22.11 5.77 -20.66
C THR A 381 -23.36 5.54 -21.50
N VAL A 382 -23.54 4.36 -22.08
CA VAL A 382 -24.73 4.02 -22.87
C VAL A 382 -25.89 3.67 -21.92
N TRP A 383 -26.98 4.44 -21.93
CA TRP A 383 -28.08 4.33 -20.96
C TRP A 383 -28.74 2.94 -20.85
N LYS A 384 -28.68 2.12 -21.90
CA LYS A 384 -29.20 0.75 -21.90
C LYS A 384 -28.07 -0.23 -22.20
N VAL A 385 -27.46 -0.72 -21.14
CA VAL A 385 -26.44 -1.77 -21.19
C VAL A 385 -27.10 -3.12 -20.90
N PRO A 386 -26.81 -4.18 -21.68
CA PRO A 386 -27.23 -5.53 -21.32
C PRO A 386 -26.68 -5.91 -19.93
N THR A 387 -27.50 -6.53 -19.08
CA THR A 387 -27.10 -6.96 -17.73
C THR A 387 -25.75 -7.69 -17.70
N PRO A 388 -25.42 -8.63 -18.63
CA PRO A 388 -24.11 -9.27 -18.66
C PRO A 388 -22.93 -8.30 -18.82
N PHE A 389 -23.12 -7.21 -19.56
CA PHE A 389 -22.08 -6.20 -19.75
C PHE A 389 -21.91 -5.35 -18.48
N THR A 390 -23.00 -4.99 -17.80
CA THR A 390 -22.94 -4.31 -16.48
C THR A 390 -22.15 -5.15 -15.47
N TRP A 391 -22.38 -6.47 -15.45
CA TRP A 391 -21.63 -7.40 -14.61
C TRP A 391 -20.16 -7.58 -15.03
N SER A 392 -19.83 -7.40 -16.31
CA SER A 392 -18.45 -7.51 -16.80
C SER A 392 -17.61 -6.25 -16.61
N VAL A 393 -18.27 -5.11 -16.36
CA VAL A 393 -17.64 -3.80 -16.17
C VAL A 393 -17.65 -3.36 -14.71
N ALA A 394 -18.58 -3.90 -13.91
CA ALA A 394 -18.48 -3.91 -12.46
C ALA A 394 -17.22 -4.66 -12.00
#